data_AF-A0A832KNS0-F1
#
_entry.id   AF-A0A832KNS0-F1
#
_cell.length_a   1.000
_cell.length_b   1.000
_cell.length_c   1.000
_cell.angle_alpha   90.00
_cell.angle_beta   90.00
_cell.angle_gamma   90.00
#
_symmetry.space_group_name_H-M   'P 1'
#
loop_
_entity.id
_entity.type
_entity.pdbx_description
1 polymer ?
#
loop_
_entity_poly.entity_id
_entity_poly.type
_entity_poly.pdbx_seq_one_letter_code
_entity_poly.pdbx_strand_id
1 'polypeptide(L)'
;MFPNRRSAVISIAVIVFLLVFAVVAIDQNNVSRLKKYRREANVYLDKVMGSMDERFEYSITLVGLLDDRSLAEPFSSVLDSYEKGLPPSAMSSLYVTLDKELTLLQKKVFTHPEYPLYAAYFEKIYEAEQEMAPHLDRYNEKALFYNIQIGGFLAAIAAKRLEMQELELFSVAPAMKGRP
;
A
#
# COMPACT_ATOMS: atom_id res chain seq x y z
N MET A 1 38.62 -35.43 -25.35
CA MET A 1 38.72 -35.10 -26.79
C MET A 1 37.67 -35.95 -27.51
N PHE A 2 36.66 -35.35 -28.15
CA PHE A 2 35.56 -36.13 -28.76
C PHE A 2 36.09 -36.93 -29.95
N PRO A 3 35.97 -38.27 -29.96
CA PRO A 3 36.60 -39.12 -30.99
C PRO A 3 35.91 -39.01 -32.36
N ASN A 4 34.70 -38.42 -32.45
CA ASN A 4 33.94 -38.28 -33.69
C ASN A 4 33.26 -36.91 -33.79
N ARG A 5 33.36 -36.25 -34.95
CA ARG A 5 32.71 -34.95 -35.23
C ARG A 5 31.20 -34.96 -34.95
N ARG A 6 30.52 -36.07 -35.27
CA ARG A 6 29.08 -36.26 -34.98
C ARG A 6 28.79 -36.28 -33.47
N SER A 7 29.64 -36.91 -32.66
CA SER A 7 29.49 -36.92 -31.20
C SER A 7 29.70 -35.53 -30.60
N ALA A 8 30.67 -34.75 -31.10
CA ALA A 8 30.88 -33.38 -30.65
C ALA A 8 29.67 -32.48 -30.95
N VAL A 9 29.09 -32.58 -32.16
CA VAL A 9 27.90 -31.82 -32.55
C VAL A 9 26.70 -32.17 -31.65
N ILE A 10 26.47 -33.45 -31.37
CA ILE A 10 25.40 -33.88 -30.48
C ILE A 10 25.60 -33.34 -29.06
N SER A 11 26.81 -33.45 -28.51
CA SER A 11 27.11 -32.92 -27.17
C SER A 11 26.94 -31.41 -27.08
N ILE A 12 27.40 -30.64 -28.08
CA ILE A 12 27.19 -29.20 -28.14
C ILE A 12 25.69 -28.87 -28.22
N ALA A 13 24.94 -29.56 -29.08
CA ALA A 13 23.50 -29.34 -29.22
C ALA A 13 22.74 -29.61 -27.91
N VAL A 14 23.10 -30.68 -27.19
CA VAL A 14 22.52 -30.99 -25.87
C VAL A 14 22.87 -29.90 -24.84
N ILE A 15 24.11 -29.42 -24.80
CA ILE A 15 24.52 -28.34 -23.90
C ILE A 15 23.74 -27.07 -24.20
N VAL A 16 23.62 -26.68 -25.47
CA VAL A 16 22.85 -25.49 -25.88
C VAL A 16 21.38 -25.64 -25.49
N PHE A 17 20.79 -26.81 -25.73
CA PHE A 17 19.40 -27.08 -25.35
C PHE A 17 19.19 -26.97 -23.83
N LEU A 18 20.09 -27.55 -23.03
CA LEU A 18 20.03 -27.46 -21.57
C LEU A 18 20.20 -26.01 -21.07
N LEU A 19 21.07 -25.22 -21.69
CA LEU A 19 21.23 -23.81 -21.36
C LEU A 19 19.95 -23.01 -21.65
N VAL A 20 19.34 -23.22 -22.82
CA VAL A 20 18.06 -22.57 -23.16
C VAL A 20 16.97 -22.97 -22.17
N PHE A 21 16.86 -24.27 -21.86
CA PHE A 21 15.87 -24.77 -20.90
C PHE A 21 16.08 -24.17 -19.50
N ALA A 22 17.34 -24.10 -19.03
CA ALA A 22 17.67 -23.51 -17.75
C ALA A 22 17.29 -22.03 -17.69
N VAL A 23 17.59 -21.26 -18.74
CA VAL A 23 17.20 -19.83 -18.82
C VAL A 23 15.68 -19.67 -18.76
N VAL A 24 14.92 -20.46 -19.52
CA VAL A 24 13.46 -20.41 -19.52
C VAL A 24 12.89 -20.78 -18.15
N ALA A 25 13.41 -21.84 -17.51
CA ALA A 25 12.97 -22.27 -16.19
C ALA A 25 13.26 -21.22 -15.12
N ILE A 26 14.44 -20.58 -15.14
CA ILE A 26 14.80 -19.49 -14.23
C ILE A 26 13.88 -18.29 -14.43
N ASP A 27 13.63 -17.91 -15.67
CA ASP A 27 12.75 -16.77 -16.00
C ASP A 27 11.32 -17.00 -15.52
N GLN A 28 10.72 -18.16 -15.81
CA GLN A 28 9.37 -18.49 -15.34
C GLN A 28 9.28 -18.50 -13.81
N ASN A 29 10.31 -19.02 -13.13
CA ASN A 29 10.37 -19.02 -11.68
C ASN A 29 10.42 -17.59 -11.11
N ASN A 30 11.24 -16.71 -11.70
CA ASN A 30 11.33 -15.31 -11.29
C ASN A 30 10.00 -14.59 -11.50
N VAL A 31 9.35 -14.77 -12.65
CA VAL A 31 8.03 -14.18 -12.92
C VAL A 31 6.99 -14.64 -11.91
N SER A 32 6.93 -15.95 -11.64
CA SER A 32 5.99 -16.52 -10.68
C SER A 32 6.21 -15.96 -9.27
N ARG A 33 7.47 -15.86 -8.83
CA ARG A 33 7.85 -15.30 -7.53
C ARG A 33 7.48 -13.82 -7.42
N LEU A 34 7.82 -12.99 -8.42
CA LEU A 34 7.49 -11.56 -8.41
C LEU A 34 5.97 -11.33 -8.37
N LYS A 35 5.20 -12.10 -9.15
CA LYS A 35 3.72 -12.05 -9.10
C LYS A 35 3.20 -12.44 -7.72
N LYS A 36 3.77 -13.47 -7.09
CA LYS A 36 3.39 -13.89 -5.74
C LYS A 36 3.66 -12.79 -4.72
N TYR A 37 4.85 -12.19 -4.72
CA TYR A 37 5.20 -11.12 -3.78
C TYR A 37 4.32 -9.88 -3.96
N ARG A 38 4.05 -9.47 -5.21
CA ARG A 38 3.11 -8.38 -5.50
C ARG A 38 1.70 -8.70 -4.98
N ARG A 39 1.21 -9.92 -5.19
CA ARG A 39 -0.10 -10.36 -4.69
C ARG A 39 -0.16 -10.32 -3.17
N GLU A 40 0.89 -10.78 -2.48
CA GLU A 40 0.97 -10.71 -1.02
C GLU A 40 0.90 -9.28 -0.51
N ALA A 41 1.61 -8.34 -1.15
CA ALA A 41 1.53 -6.92 -0.81
C ALA A 41 0.12 -6.35 -1.05
N ASN A 42 -0.48 -6.61 -2.22
CA ASN A 42 -1.79 -6.09 -2.57
C ASN A 42 -2.90 -6.52 -1.60
N VAL A 43 -2.84 -7.72 -1.02
CA VAL A 43 -3.81 -8.15 0.00
C VAL A 43 -3.79 -7.22 1.21
N TYR A 44 -2.63 -6.72 1.62
CA TYR A 44 -2.54 -5.74 2.70
C TYR A 44 -2.87 -4.33 2.23
N LEU A 45 -2.53 -3.97 0.98
CA LEU A 45 -2.94 -2.69 0.39
C LEU A 45 -4.46 -2.52 0.44
N ASP A 46 -5.21 -3.52 -0.02
CA ASP A 46 -6.67 -3.49 -0.06
C ASP A 46 -7.26 -3.29 1.34
N LYS A 47 -6.66 -3.91 2.37
CA LYS A 47 -7.08 -3.73 3.77
C LYS A 47 -6.78 -2.33 4.30
N VAL A 48 -5.58 -1.82 4.05
CA VAL A 48 -5.21 -0.46 4.47
C VAL A 48 -6.12 0.56 3.82
N MET A 49 -6.33 0.44 2.51
CA MET A 49 -7.21 1.33 1.75
C MET A 49 -8.65 1.24 2.24
N GLY A 50 -9.15 0.04 2.55
CA GLY A 50 -10.48 -0.14 3.15
C GLY A 50 -10.64 0.61 4.47
N SER A 51 -9.70 0.46 5.40
CA SER A 51 -9.75 1.17 6.69
C SER A 51 -9.56 2.69 6.54
N MET A 52 -8.72 3.13 5.58
CA MET A 52 -8.60 4.55 5.26
C MET A 52 -9.90 5.11 4.70
N ASP A 53 -10.56 4.38 3.80
CA ASP A 53 -11.85 4.78 3.24
C ASP A 53 -12.91 4.95 4.34
N GLU A 54 -13.02 3.98 5.26
CA GLU A 54 -13.92 4.08 6.41
C GLU A 54 -13.62 5.31 7.27
N ARG A 55 -12.34 5.59 7.53
CA ARG A 55 -11.92 6.77 8.29
C ARG A 55 -12.35 8.07 7.61
N PHE A 56 -12.20 8.17 6.28
CA PHE A 56 -12.66 9.33 5.52
C PHE A 56 -14.18 9.43 5.51
N GLU A 57 -14.92 8.33 5.33
CA GLU A 57 -16.38 8.31 5.36
C GLU A 57 -16.96 8.75 6.71
N TYR A 58 -16.38 8.29 7.83
CA TYR A 58 -16.77 8.77 9.17
C TYR A 58 -16.40 10.23 9.39
N SER A 59 -15.28 10.70 8.84
CA SER A 59 -14.88 12.10 8.93
C SER A 59 -15.80 13.03 8.13
N ILE A 60 -16.22 12.63 6.92
CA ILE A 60 -17.22 13.33 6.12
C ILE A 60 -18.53 13.42 6.90
N THR A 61 -18.96 12.32 7.50
CA THR A 61 -20.19 12.28 8.29
C THR A 61 -20.10 13.18 9.52
N LEU A 62 -19.00 13.11 10.27
CA LEU A 62 -18.74 13.99 11.42
C LEU A 62 -18.80 15.46 11.02
N VAL A 63 -18.11 15.84 9.93
CA VAL A 63 -18.10 17.23 9.44
C VAL A 63 -19.50 17.67 8.99
N GLY A 64 -20.28 16.78 8.38
CA GLY A 64 -21.67 17.05 7.99
C GLY A 64 -22.62 17.26 9.17
N LEU A 65 -22.27 16.80 10.37
CA LEU A 65 -23.03 17.02 11.60
C LEU A 65 -22.63 18.30 12.35
N LEU A 66 -21.57 18.99 11.91
CA LEU A 66 -21.17 20.24 12.53
C LEU A 66 -22.08 21.38 12.04
N ASP A 67 -22.93 21.88 12.93
CA ASP A 67 -23.79 23.03 12.64
C ASP A 67 -23.00 24.33 12.42
N ASP A 68 -21.82 24.44 13.04
CA ASP A 68 -20.92 25.59 12.89
C ASP A 68 -19.98 25.42 11.68
N ARG A 69 -20.23 26.21 10.64
CA ARG A 69 -19.40 26.23 9.42
C ARG A 69 -17.93 26.52 9.69
N SER A 70 -17.59 27.27 10.74
CA SER A 70 -16.19 27.58 11.08
C SER A 70 -15.42 26.35 11.60
N LEU A 71 -16.13 25.33 12.07
CA LEU A 71 -15.56 24.05 12.47
C LEU A 71 -15.39 23.10 11.27
N ALA A 72 -16.27 23.20 10.28
CA ALA A 72 -16.26 22.37 9.08
C ALA A 72 -15.30 22.88 7.98
N GLU A 73 -15.13 24.20 7.84
CA GLU A 73 -14.32 24.83 6.78
C GLU A 73 -12.88 24.26 6.65
N PRO A 74 -12.13 24.01 7.75
CA PRO A 74 -10.77 23.46 7.65
C PRO A 74 -10.70 22.10 6.94
N PHE A 75 -11.79 21.34 6.93
CA PHE A 75 -11.85 20.01 6.33
C PHE A 75 -12.18 20.02 4.84
N SER A 76 -12.75 21.11 4.31
CA SER A 76 -13.20 21.20 2.91
C SER A 76 -12.12 20.74 1.93
N SER A 77 -10.92 21.33 2.01
CA SER A 77 -9.82 20.99 1.10
C SER A 77 -9.38 19.51 1.15
N VAL A 78 -9.36 18.88 2.32
CA VAL A 78 -8.89 17.49 2.47
C VAL A 78 -9.97 16.49 2.09
N LEU A 79 -11.23 16.78 2.40
CA LEU A 79 -12.37 15.92 2.07
C LEU A 79 -12.75 16.02 0.59
N ASP A 80 -12.66 17.21 -0.01
CA ASP A 80 -12.92 17.40 -1.45
C ASP A 80 -11.84 16.75 -2.33
N SER A 81 -10.61 16.62 -1.81
CA SER A 81 -9.50 15.97 -2.50
C SER A 81 -9.50 14.45 -2.34
N TYR A 82 -10.35 13.91 -1.47
CA TYR A 82 -10.42 12.48 -1.23
C TYR A 82 -11.23 11.78 -2.31
N GLU A 83 -10.61 10.81 -2.96
CA GLU A 83 -11.25 9.91 -3.92
C GLU A 83 -10.83 8.47 -3.63
N LYS A 84 -11.74 7.52 -3.91
CA LYS A 84 -11.43 6.10 -3.76
C LYS A 84 -10.38 5.67 -4.79
N GLY A 85 -9.41 4.88 -4.34
CA GLY A 85 -8.35 4.35 -5.20
C GLY A 85 -7.17 5.30 -5.44
N LEU A 86 -7.03 6.35 -4.63
CA LEU A 86 -5.81 7.16 -4.63
C LEU A 86 -4.56 6.30 -4.38
N PRO A 87 -3.41 6.66 -4.98
CA PRO A 87 -2.17 5.96 -4.73
C PRO A 87 -1.71 6.17 -3.27
N PRO A 88 -0.93 5.21 -2.70
CA PRO A 88 -0.48 5.28 -1.30
C PRO A 88 0.18 6.59 -0.90
N SER A 89 0.96 7.23 -1.77
CA SER A 89 1.62 8.51 -1.49
C SER A 89 0.64 9.69 -1.36
N ALA A 90 -0.35 9.76 -2.25
CA ALA A 90 -1.39 10.79 -2.19
C ALA A 90 -2.30 10.57 -0.96
N MET A 91 -2.70 9.32 -0.74
CA MET A 91 -3.51 8.95 0.42
C MET A 91 -2.79 9.26 1.74
N SER A 92 -1.47 8.98 1.81
CA SER A 92 -0.64 9.34 2.96
C SER A 92 -0.69 10.83 3.29
N SER A 93 -0.63 11.67 2.27
CA SER A 93 -0.65 13.12 2.44
C SER A 93 -1.99 13.59 3.00
N LEU A 94 -3.10 13.11 2.42
CA LEU A 94 -4.44 13.44 2.89
C LEU A 94 -4.68 12.93 4.31
N TYR A 95 -4.23 11.71 4.62
CA TYR A 95 -4.36 11.12 5.95
C TYR A 95 -3.75 11.99 7.04
N VAL A 96 -2.52 12.48 6.82
CA VAL A 96 -1.82 13.33 7.80
C VAL A 96 -2.54 14.66 7.99
N THR A 97 -3.03 15.26 6.90
CA THR A 97 -3.82 16.49 6.98
C THR A 97 -5.12 16.27 7.75
N LEU A 98 -5.85 15.18 7.43
CA LEU A 98 -7.09 14.83 8.10
C LEU A 98 -6.88 14.61 9.60
N ASP A 99 -5.85 13.84 9.99
CA ASP A 99 -5.55 13.56 11.41
C ASP A 99 -5.26 14.83 12.22
N LYS A 100 -4.52 15.77 11.62
CA LYS A 100 -4.25 17.08 12.22
C LYS A 100 -5.54 17.86 12.46
N GLU A 101 -6.40 17.97 11.45
CA GLU A 101 -7.66 18.72 11.56
C GLU A 101 -8.63 18.03 12.54
N LEU A 102 -8.73 16.71 12.53
CA LEU A 102 -9.52 15.94 13.51
C LEU A 102 -9.06 16.19 14.95
N THR A 103 -7.74 16.21 15.18
CA THR A 103 -7.17 16.49 16.51
C THR A 103 -7.49 17.92 16.97
N LEU A 104 -7.49 18.90 16.07
CA LEU A 104 -7.89 20.28 16.38
C LEU A 104 -9.39 20.39 16.64
N LEU A 105 -10.21 19.73 15.83
CA LEU A 105 -11.66 19.68 15.99
C LEU A 105 -12.02 19.09 17.35
N GLN A 106 -11.47 17.93 17.71
CA GLN A 106 -11.76 17.26 18.98
C GLN A 106 -11.56 18.18 20.20
N LYS A 107 -10.50 19.02 20.17
CA LYS A 107 -10.24 20.01 21.23
C LYS A 107 -11.29 21.13 21.28
N LYS A 108 -11.78 21.58 20.12
CA LYS A 108 -12.79 22.65 20.02
C LYS A 108 -14.17 22.17 20.45
N VAL A 109 -14.55 20.95 20.05
CA VAL A 109 -15.91 20.45 20.27
C VAL A 109 -16.10 19.77 21.63
N PHE A 110 -15.03 19.54 22.42
CA PHE A 110 -15.14 18.88 23.71
C PHE A 110 -16.12 19.57 24.69
N THR A 111 -16.25 20.89 24.60
CA THR A 111 -17.16 21.67 25.44
C THR A 111 -18.53 21.92 24.78
N HIS A 112 -18.77 21.41 23.57
CA HIS A 112 -20.07 21.58 22.91
C HIS A 112 -21.15 20.70 23.55
N PRO A 113 -22.40 21.18 23.65
CA PRO A 113 -23.52 20.38 24.14
C PRO A 113 -23.74 19.07 23.35
N GLU A 114 -23.42 19.09 22.06
CA GLU A 114 -23.58 17.95 21.14
C GLU A 114 -22.35 17.03 21.11
N TYR A 115 -21.34 17.29 21.94
CA TYR A 115 -20.12 16.48 22.00
C TYR A 115 -20.38 14.96 22.07
N PRO A 116 -21.37 14.42 22.82
CA PRO A 116 -21.64 12.99 22.83
C PRO A 116 -21.92 12.39 21.45
N LEU A 117 -22.57 13.14 20.55
CA LEU A 117 -22.81 12.72 19.17
C LEU A 117 -21.50 12.67 18.39
N TYR A 118 -20.68 13.72 18.49
CA TYR A 118 -19.40 13.81 17.79
C TYR A 118 -18.39 12.78 18.31
N ALA A 119 -18.39 12.52 19.62
CA ALA A 119 -17.54 11.54 20.28
C ALA A 119 -17.71 10.15 19.68
N ALA A 120 -18.94 9.73 19.38
CA ALA A 120 -19.20 8.44 18.74
C ALA A 120 -18.49 8.30 17.37
N TYR A 121 -18.42 9.38 16.59
CA TYR A 121 -17.69 9.37 15.31
C TYR A 121 -16.18 9.42 15.49
N PHE A 122 -15.67 10.15 16.49
CA PHE A 122 -14.25 10.09 16.82
C PHE A 122 -13.81 8.68 17.22
N GLU A 123 -14.65 7.94 17.96
CA GLU A 123 -14.39 6.53 18.27
C GLU A 123 -14.39 5.66 17.01
N LYS A 124 -15.32 5.85 16.06
CA LYS A 124 -15.31 5.11 14.78
C LYS A 124 -14.10 5.39 13.91
N ILE A 125 -13.69 6.66 13.82
CA ILE A 125 -12.46 7.08 13.14
C ILE A 125 -11.23 6.42 13.78
N TYR A 126 -11.25 6.24 15.10
CA TYR A 126 -10.19 5.60 15.86
C TYR A 126 -10.18 4.07 15.71
N GLU A 127 -11.34 3.42 15.72
CA GLU A 127 -11.49 1.98 15.42
C GLU A 127 -10.90 1.65 14.03
N ALA A 128 -11.21 2.47 13.02
CA ALA A 128 -10.66 2.32 11.67
C ALA A 128 -9.12 2.45 11.66
N GLU A 129 -8.55 3.35 12.47
CA GLU A 129 -7.09 3.46 12.61
C GLU A 129 -6.46 2.24 13.27
N GLN A 130 -7.14 1.70 14.29
CA GLN A 130 -6.72 0.48 14.97
C GLN A 130 -6.63 -0.71 14.03
N GLU A 131 -7.62 -0.86 13.15
CA GLU A 131 -7.63 -1.92 12.14
C GLU A 131 -6.56 -1.68 11.06
N MET A 132 -6.37 -0.42 10.65
CA MET A 132 -5.41 -0.05 9.61
C MET A 132 -3.95 -0.32 10.03
N ALA A 133 -3.59 0.04 11.27
CA ALA A 133 -2.20 0.06 11.75
C ALA A 133 -1.40 -1.24 11.50
N PRO A 134 -1.86 -2.45 11.90
CA PRO A 134 -1.12 -3.68 11.65
C PRO A 134 -1.03 -4.04 10.16
N HIS A 135 -1.99 -3.60 9.34
CA HIS A 135 -1.97 -3.85 7.90
C HIS A 135 -1.03 -2.90 7.16
N LEU A 136 -0.89 -1.67 7.63
CA LEU A 136 0.00 -0.67 7.06
C LEU A 136 1.47 -1.09 7.17
N ASP A 137 1.89 -1.51 8.36
CA ASP A 137 3.26 -1.98 8.60
C ASP A 137 3.57 -3.21 7.72
N ARG A 138 2.62 -4.15 7.62
CA ARG A 138 2.75 -5.36 6.79
C ARG A 138 2.80 -5.05 5.30
N TYR A 139 1.97 -4.11 4.83
CA TYR A 139 2.02 -3.66 3.44
C TYR A 139 3.39 -3.08 3.12
N ASN A 140 3.87 -2.12 3.91
CA ASN A 140 5.16 -1.47 3.68
C ASN A 140 6.32 -2.46 3.70
N GLU A 141 6.31 -3.43 4.63
CA GLU A 141 7.29 -4.52 4.69
C GLU A 141 7.30 -5.35 3.39
N LYS A 142 6.11 -5.77 2.92
CA LYS A 142 5.96 -6.62 1.73
C LYS A 142 6.24 -5.86 0.43
N ALA A 143 5.81 -4.61 0.34
CA ALA A 143 6.07 -3.74 -0.79
C ALA A 143 7.57 -3.44 -0.92
N LEU A 144 8.25 -3.13 0.19
CA LEU A 144 9.70 -2.94 0.20
C LEU A 144 10.43 -4.22 -0.22
N PHE A 145 10.03 -5.37 0.33
CA PHE A 145 10.60 -6.65 -0.07
C PHE A 145 10.43 -6.90 -1.59
N TYR A 146 9.24 -6.67 -2.14
CA TYR A 146 9.00 -6.78 -3.58
C TYR A 146 9.88 -5.80 -4.40
N ASN A 147 9.99 -4.54 -3.99
CA ASN A 147 10.83 -3.53 -4.64
C ASN A 147 12.33 -3.88 -4.59
N ILE A 148 12.78 -4.59 -3.56
CA ILE A 148 14.14 -5.15 -3.54
C ILE A 148 14.27 -6.31 -4.54
N GLN A 149 13.29 -7.21 -4.59
CA GLN A 149 13.34 -8.38 -5.48
C GLN A 149 13.22 -8.00 -6.96
N ILE A 150 12.44 -6.96 -7.31
CA ILE A 150 12.27 -6.52 -8.69
C ILE A 150 13.58 -5.96 -9.27
N GLY A 151 14.43 -5.36 -8.44
CA GLY A 151 15.76 -4.85 -8.81
C GLY A 151 16.87 -5.92 -8.88
N GLY A 152 16.59 -7.17 -8.49
CA GLY A 152 17.58 -8.25 -8.48
C GLY A 152 18.08 -8.66 -9.87
N PHE A 153 19.34 -9.08 -9.98
CA PHE A 153 19.90 -9.60 -11.23
C PHE A 153 19.08 -10.81 -11.76
N LEU A 154 18.82 -10.85 -13.07
CA LEU A 154 17.81 -11.70 -13.76
C LEU A 154 16.34 -11.36 -13.49
N ALA A 155 15.95 -11.05 -12.25
CA ALA A 155 14.59 -10.63 -11.92
C ALA A 155 14.22 -9.29 -12.60
N ALA A 156 15.16 -8.35 -12.67
CA ALA A 156 15.00 -7.06 -13.35
C ALA A 156 14.73 -7.20 -14.86
N ILE A 157 15.30 -8.22 -15.50
CA ILE A 157 15.07 -8.50 -16.93
C ILE A 157 13.62 -8.97 -17.12
N ALA A 158 13.18 -9.91 -16.28
CA ALA A 158 11.80 -10.40 -16.29
C ALA A 158 10.79 -9.30 -15.95
N ALA A 159 11.11 -8.46 -14.96
CA ALA A 159 10.30 -7.31 -14.54
C ALA A 159 10.15 -6.28 -15.66
N LYS A 160 11.25 -5.89 -16.30
CA LYS A 160 11.24 -4.94 -17.43
C LYS A 160 10.42 -5.47 -18.61
N ARG A 161 10.57 -6.76 -18.95
CA ARG A 161 9.80 -7.39 -20.03
C ARG A 161 8.30 -7.42 -19.72
N LEU A 162 7.92 -7.52 -18.45
CA LEU A 162 6.52 -7.60 -18.01
C LEU A 162 5.98 -6.25 -17.50
N GLU A 163 6.71 -5.16 -17.71
CA GLU A 163 6.34 -3.81 -17.25
C GLU A 163 5.95 -3.78 -15.76
N MET A 164 6.61 -4.62 -14.96
CA MET A 164 6.40 -4.63 -13.52
C MET A 164 7.02 -3.36 -12.94
N GLN A 165 6.21 -2.62 -12.20
CA GLN A 165 6.64 -1.41 -11.50
C GLN A 165 6.80 -1.71 -10.01
N GLU A 166 7.60 -0.86 -9.36
CA GLU A 166 7.69 -0.80 -7.91
C GLU A 166 6.33 -0.43 -7.30
N LEU A 167 6.07 -0.92 -6.09
CA LEU A 167 4.90 -0.55 -5.32
C LEU A 167 5.20 0.70 -4.51
N GLU A 168 4.28 1.67 -4.52
CA GLU A 168 4.37 2.84 -3.68
C GLU A 168 4.22 2.48 -2.20
N LEU A 169 4.97 3.15 -1.33
CA LEU A 169 4.91 2.94 0.11
C LEU A 169 4.00 4.00 0.74
N PHE A 170 3.33 3.64 1.83
CA PHE A 170 2.72 4.64 2.69
C PHE A 170 3.81 5.36 3.49
N SER A 171 3.75 6.69 3.54
CA SER A 171 4.67 7.54 4.29
C SER A 171 4.08 8.01 5.62
N VAL A 172 3.06 7.33 6.13
CA VAL A 172 2.40 7.65 7.40
C VAL A 172 2.75 6.63 8.48
N ALA A 173 2.83 7.12 9.72
CA ALA A 173 2.80 6.28 10.89
C ALA A 173 1.41 6.41 11.54
N PRO A 174 0.82 5.32 12.06
CA PRO A 174 -0.39 5.42 12.87
C PRO A 174 -0.17 6.40 14.03
N ALA A 175 -1.08 7.37 14.20
CA ALA A 175 -1.07 8.38 15.25
C ALA A 175 -1.18 7.74 16.65
N MET A 176 -1.65 6.49 16.71
CA MET A 176 -1.67 5.66 17.92
C MET A 176 -0.30 5.46 18.58
N LYS A 177 0.83 5.63 17.88
CA LYS A 177 2.16 5.56 18.53
C LYS A 177 2.40 6.66 19.58
N GLY A 178 1.55 7.69 19.66
CA GLY A 178 1.72 8.84 20.55
C GLY A 178 0.59 9.09 21.56
N ARG A 179 -0.44 8.25 21.64
CA ARG A 179 -1.49 8.38 22.67
C ARG A 179 -1.21 7.37 23.81
N PRO A 180 -1.30 7.80 25.08
CA PRO A 180 -1.00 6.95 26.25
C PRO A 180 -1.94 5.74 26.37
#